data_AF-A0A5M8T3S1-F1
#
_entry.id   AF-A0A5M8T3S1-F1
#
_cell.length_a   1.000
_cell.length_b   1.000
_cell.length_c   1.000
_cell.angle_alpha   90.00
_cell.angle_beta   90.00
_cell.angle_gamma   90.00
#
_symmetry.space_group_name_H-M   'P 1'
#
loop_
_entity.id
_entity.type
_entity.pdbx_description
1 polymer ?
#
loop_
_entity_poly.entity_id
_entity_poly.type
_entity_poly.pdbx_seq_one_letter_code
_entity_poly.pdbx_strand_id
1 'polypeptide(L)'
;MKITLDPEIASEAKALVALAFRNGCIENLHSGSPCLTCSGRPEISHITQEEMKGLMKSAVDALYRLLWLREYDPHSYQERLALGRRYTLHWDEPELKKPADRGSPPK
;
A
#
# COMPACT_ATOMS: atom_id res chain seq x y z
N MET A 1 -23.08 12.25 8.09
CA MET A 1 -21.96 12.23 9.07
C MET A 1 -20.79 13.03 8.48
N LYS A 2 -20.28 14.04 9.19
CA LYS A 2 -18.99 14.66 8.84
C LYS A 2 -17.90 13.77 9.42
N ILE A 3 -17.21 13.02 8.58
CA ILE A 3 -16.01 12.30 9.00
C ILE A 3 -14.91 13.34 9.16
N THR A 4 -14.48 13.60 10.38
CA THR A 4 -13.26 14.36 10.67
C THR A 4 -12.05 13.46 10.46
N LEU A 5 -10.95 14.01 9.94
CA LEU A 5 -9.72 13.25 9.74
C LEU A 5 -9.16 12.85 11.11
N ASP A 6 -9.00 11.55 11.33
CA ASP A 6 -8.24 11.00 12.45
C ASP A 6 -6.74 11.01 12.07
N PRO A 7 -5.90 11.77 12.77
CA PRO A 7 -4.48 11.91 12.43
C PRO A 7 -3.69 10.61 12.67
N GLU A 8 -4.06 9.81 13.67
CA GLU A 8 -3.36 8.56 14.00
C GLU A 8 -3.66 7.50 12.94
N ILE A 9 -4.94 7.34 12.56
CA ILE A 9 -5.33 6.43 11.48
C ILE A 9 -4.72 6.87 10.14
N ALA A 10 -4.64 8.19 9.89
CA ALA A 10 -4.00 8.71 8.69
C ALA A 10 -2.49 8.45 8.65
N SER A 11 -1.82 8.50 9.79
CA SER A 11 -0.41 8.16 9.93
C SER A 11 -0.18 6.66 9.71
N GLU A 12 -0.99 5.81 10.36
CA GLU A 12 -0.96 4.35 10.21
C GLU A 12 -1.18 3.94 8.75
N ALA A 13 -2.19 4.50 8.07
CA ALA A 13 -2.46 4.20 6.67
C ALA A 13 -1.27 4.53 5.75
N LYS A 14 -0.62 5.69 5.95
CA LYS A 14 0.58 6.08 5.19
C LYS A 14 1.73 5.10 5.44
N ALA A 15 1.97 4.75 6.70
CA ALA A 15 3.04 3.83 7.07
C ALA A 15 2.82 2.44 6.45
N LEU A 16 1.62 1.89 6.57
CA LEU A 16 1.28 0.59 6.01
C LEU A 16 1.39 0.57 4.48
N VAL A 17 0.91 1.60 3.77
CA VAL A 17 1.05 1.68 2.31
C VAL A 17 2.53 1.78 1.90
N ALA A 18 3.32 2.59 2.60
CA ALA A 18 4.75 2.71 2.31
C ALA A 18 5.47 1.35 2.49
N LEU A 19 5.19 0.65 3.59
CA LEU A 19 5.85 -0.62 3.92
C LEU A 19 5.38 -1.78 3.04
N ALA A 20 4.08 -1.90 2.78
CA ALA A 20 3.50 -3.07 2.11
C ALA A 20 3.38 -2.91 0.59
N PHE A 21 3.23 -1.68 0.09
CA PHE A 21 2.94 -1.43 -1.31
C PHE A 21 4.06 -0.69 -2.03
N ARG A 22 4.57 0.41 -1.45
CA ARG A 22 5.63 1.20 -2.08
C ARG A 22 6.96 0.44 -2.12
N ASN A 23 7.40 -0.10 -0.99
CA ASN A 23 8.70 -0.77 -0.84
C ASN A 23 8.71 -2.18 -1.45
N GLY A 24 8.34 -2.31 -2.72
CA GLY A 24 8.24 -3.57 -3.44
C GLY A 24 8.30 -3.39 -4.96
N CYS A 25 7.57 -4.22 -5.70
CA CYS A 25 7.63 -4.23 -7.16
C CYS A 25 7.32 -2.86 -7.81
N ILE A 26 6.50 -2.02 -7.17
CA ILE A 26 6.12 -0.72 -7.73
C ILE A 26 7.27 0.29 -7.71
N GLU A 27 8.15 0.24 -6.71
CA GLU A 27 9.35 1.09 -6.69
C GLU A 27 10.31 0.66 -7.80
N ASN A 28 10.44 -0.65 -8.06
CA ASN A 28 11.24 -1.16 -9.18
C ASN A 28 10.71 -0.68 -10.54
N LEU A 29 9.37 -0.53 -10.68
CA LEU A 29 8.77 0.06 -11.88
C LEU A 29 9.08 1.55 -12.02
N HIS A 30 9.39 2.24 -10.92
CA HIS A 30 9.65 3.67 -10.87
C HIS A 30 11.14 4.03 -10.93
N SER A 31 12.03 3.16 -10.46
CA SER A 31 13.44 3.46 -10.18
C SER A 31 14.37 3.61 -11.40
N GLY A 32 13.85 3.55 -12.62
CA GLY A 32 14.62 3.69 -13.86
C GLY A 32 14.69 5.11 -14.42
N SER A 33 15.33 5.28 -15.58
CA SER A 33 15.29 6.55 -16.33
C SER A 33 14.07 6.60 -17.26
N PRO A 34 13.41 7.75 -17.46
CA PRO A 34 12.29 7.83 -18.40
C PRO A 34 12.78 7.62 -19.83
N CYS A 35 12.16 6.70 -20.57
CA CYS A 35 12.38 6.54 -22.01
C CYS A 35 11.07 6.13 -22.70
N LEU A 36 10.53 7.01 -23.54
CA LEU A 36 9.26 6.79 -24.26
C LEU A 36 9.35 5.66 -25.32
N THR A 37 10.56 5.29 -25.72
CA THR A 37 10.80 4.32 -26.80
C THR A 37 11.24 2.95 -26.29
N CYS A 38 11.63 2.83 -25.01
CA CYS A 38 12.37 1.69 -24.48
C CYS A 38 11.48 0.73 -23.65
N SER A 39 10.28 0.39 -24.13
CA SER A 39 9.34 -0.42 -23.34
C SER A 39 9.91 -1.81 -22.96
N GLY A 40 9.54 -2.30 -21.78
CA GLY A 40 9.90 -3.63 -21.30
C GLY A 40 11.31 -3.81 -20.72
N ARG A 41 12.14 -2.76 -20.63
CA ARG A 41 13.48 -2.84 -20.00
C ARG A 41 13.42 -2.51 -18.50
N PRO A 42 14.07 -3.29 -17.62
CA PRO A 42 14.08 -3.02 -16.16
C PRO A 42 14.75 -1.69 -15.77
N GLU A 43 15.71 -1.21 -16.57
CA GLU A 43 16.48 0.03 -16.34
C GLU A 43 15.67 1.31 -16.59
N ILE A 44 14.48 1.17 -17.16
CA ILE A 44 13.62 2.26 -17.59
C ILE A 44 12.48 2.41 -16.60
N SER A 45 12.17 3.64 -16.23
CA SER A 45 10.99 3.91 -15.41
C SER A 45 9.74 3.78 -16.27
N HIS A 46 8.79 2.97 -15.79
CA HIS A 46 7.53 2.66 -16.46
C HIS A 46 6.36 3.47 -15.87
N ILE A 47 6.58 4.14 -14.74
CA ILE A 47 5.60 5.05 -14.14
C ILE A 47 6.29 6.36 -13.74
N THR A 48 5.65 7.48 -14.05
CA THR A 48 6.11 8.81 -13.68
C THR A 48 6.02 9.04 -12.17
N GLN A 49 6.71 10.07 -11.70
CA GLN A 49 6.63 10.51 -10.30
C GLN A 49 5.22 10.95 -9.92
N GLU A 50 4.50 11.60 -10.83
CA GLU A 50 3.12 12.02 -10.67
C GLU A 50 2.17 10.82 -10.56
N GLU A 51 2.35 9.80 -11.41
CA GLU A 51 1.60 8.55 -11.35
C GLU A 51 1.87 7.79 -10.05
N MET A 52 3.14 7.66 -9.65
CA MET A 52 3.51 7.07 -8.36
C MET A 52 2.80 7.80 -7.21
N LYS A 53 2.84 9.14 -7.20
CA LYS A 53 2.16 9.95 -6.17
C LYS A 53 0.65 9.72 -6.17
N GLY A 54 0.03 9.64 -7.34
CA GLY A 54 -1.39 9.34 -7.50
C GLY A 54 -1.77 7.95 -6.96
N LEU A 55 -0.99 6.92 -7.32
CA LEU A 55 -1.17 5.56 -6.84
C LEU A 55 -1.04 5.47 -5.32
N MET A 56 0.01 6.07 -4.74
CA MET A 56 0.20 6.11 -3.29
C MET A 56 -0.95 6.83 -2.58
N LYS A 57 -1.39 7.99 -3.11
CA LYS A 57 -2.50 8.74 -2.50
C LYS A 57 -3.80 7.95 -2.52
N SER A 58 -4.11 7.29 -3.64
CA SER A 58 -5.29 6.45 -3.77
C SER A 58 -5.27 5.28 -2.77
N ALA A 59 -4.13 4.60 -2.65
CA ALA A 59 -3.94 3.52 -1.69
C ALA A 59 -4.08 3.98 -0.24
N VAL A 60 -3.48 5.12 0.13
CA VAL A 60 -3.60 5.70 1.48
C VAL A 60 -5.04 6.06 1.80
N ASP A 61 -5.77 6.68 0.87
CA ASP A 61 -7.17 7.04 1.08
C ASP A 61 -8.07 5.82 1.26
N ALA A 62 -7.84 4.77 0.48
CA ALA A 62 -8.58 3.52 0.60
C ALA A 62 -8.30 2.83 1.94
N LEU A 63 -7.02 2.70 2.31
CA LEU A 63 -6.63 2.06 3.56
C LEU A 63 -7.09 2.85 4.78
N TYR A 64 -6.99 4.19 4.76
CA TYR A 64 -7.54 5.05 5.80
C TYR A 64 -9.03 4.76 6.04
N ARG A 65 -9.84 4.68 4.96
CA ARG A 65 -11.28 4.37 5.10
C ARG A 65 -11.51 3.00 5.72
N LEU A 66 -10.73 1.98 5.34
CA LEU A 66 -10.86 0.63 5.90
C LEU A 66 -10.48 0.59 7.38
N LEU A 67 -9.38 1.24 7.77
CA LEU A 67 -8.97 1.34 9.18
C LEU A 67 -9.98 2.14 10.00
N TRP A 68 -10.48 3.25 9.45
CA TRP A 68 -11.53 4.02 10.11
C TRP A 68 -12.81 3.20 10.33
N LEU A 69 -13.24 2.43 9.32
CA LEU A 69 -14.37 1.50 9.50
C LEU A 69 -14.05 0.44 10.55
N ARG A 70 -12.82 -0.11 10.58
CA ARG A 70 -12.43 -1.10 11.60
C ARG A 70 -12.64 -0.58 13.03
N GLU A 71 -12.31 0.69 13.29
CA GLU A 71 -12.44 1.29 14.62
C GLU A 71 -13.85 1.79 14.95
N TYR A 72 -14.56 2.39 13.98
CA TYR A 72 -15.80 3.13 14.24
C TYR A 72 -17.08 2.51 13.66
N ASP A 73 -16.97 1.59 12.70
CA ASP A 73 -18.10 0.83 12.13
C ASP A 73 -17.66 -0.59 11.71
N PRO A 74 -17.45 -1.49 12.70
CA PRO A 74 -16.95 -2.84 12.44
C PRO A 74 -17.87 -3.66 11.53
N HIS A 75 -19.18 -3.37 11.52
CA HIS A 75 -20.12 -4.06 10.64
C HIS A 75 -19.81 -3.76 9.17
N SER A 76 -19.77 -2.47 8.81
CA SER A 76 -19.40 -2.05 7.46
C SER A 76 -17.98 -2.49 7.09
N TYR A 77 -17.05 -2.55 8.05
CA TYR A 77 -15.71 -3.10 7.83
C TYR A 77 -15.77 -4.58 7.39
N GLN A 78 -16.56 -5.43 8.06
CA GLN A 78 -16.70 -6.84 7.69
C GLN A 78 -17.34 -7.01 6.31
N GLU A 79 -18.34 -6.20 5.96
CA GLU A 79 -18.93 -6.23 4.61
C GLU A 79 -17.90 -5.89 3.52
N ARG A 80 -17.05 -4.88 3.78
CA ARG A 80 -15.96 -4.50 2.87
C ARG A 80 -14.91 -5.61 2.76
N LEU A 81 -14.55 -6.25 3.87
CA LEU A 81 -13.64 -7.40 3.85
C LEU A 81 -14.23 -8.60 3.09
N ALA A 82 -15.52 -8.88 3.24
CA ALA A 82 -16.18 -9.96 2.51
C ALA A 82 -16.14 -9.73 1.00
N LEU A 83 -16.28 -8.48 0.54
CA LEU A 83 -16.05 -8.13 -0.87
C LEU A 83 -14.58 -8.34 -1.26
N GLY A 84 -13.63 -7.84 -0.47
CA GLY A 84 -12.20 -8.00 -0.73
C GLY A 84 -11.79 -9.47 -0.87
N ARG A 85 -12.25 -10.34 0.03
CA ARG A 85 -11.99 -11.79 0.00
C ARG A 85 -12.43 -12.44 -1.30
N ARG A 86 -13.52 -11.96 -1.93
CA ARG A 86 -13.97 -12.46 -3.24
C ARG A 86 -13.01 -12.10 -4.36
N TYR A 87 -12.40 -10.92 -4.32
CA TYR A 87 -11.42 -10.50 -5.33
C TYR A 87 -10.07 -11.21 -5.19
N THR A 88 -9.73 -11.64 -3.97
CA THR A 88 -8.44 -12.27 -3.67
C THR A 88 -8.51 -13.80 -3.62
N LEU A 89 -9.61 -14.43 -4.05
CA LEU A 89 -9.82 -15.89 -3.97
C LEU A 89 -8.71 -16.72 -4.63
N HIS A 90 -8.04 -16.16 -5.65
CA HIS A 90 -7.02 -16.85 -6.44
C HIS A 90 -5.64 -16.21 -6.27
N TRP A 91 -5.46 -15.38 -5.24
CA TRP A 91 -4.15 -14.78 -4.94
C TRP A 91 -3.34 -15.77 -4.13
N ASP A 92 -2.01 -15.70 -4.28
CA ASP A 92 -1.11 -16.53 -3.50
C ASP A 92 -1.16 -16.15 -2.01
N GLU A 93 -1.02 -17.15 -1.15
CA GLU A 93 -0.91 -16.97 0.30
C GLU A 93 0.44 -16.33 0.67
N PRO A 94 0.52 -15.60 1.80
CA PRO A 94 1.77 -14.96 2.21
C PRO A 94 2.85 -16.01 2.56
N GLU A 95 4.08 -15.75 2.13
CA GLU A 95 5.24 -16.52 2.57
C GLU A 95 5.50 -16.31 4.07
N LEU A 96 5.56 -17.40 4.83
CA LEU A 96 5.84 -17.35 6.26
C LEU A 96 7.32 -17.07 6.52
N LYS A 97 7.68 -15.80 6.73
CA LYS A 97 9.01 -15.39 7.17
C LYS A 97 8.96 -14.96 8.64
N LYS A 98 9.94 -15.41 9.43
CA LYS A 98 10.11 -14.89 10.79
C LYS A 98 10.40 -13.39 10.70
N PRO A 99 9.87 -12.56 11.62
CA PRO A 99 10.29 -11.16 11.70
C PRO A 99 11.81 -11.10 11.77
N ALA A 100 12.44 -10.29 10.92
CA ALA A 100 13.87 -10.08 11.00
C ALA A 100 14.20 -9.60 12.41
N ASP A 101 15.11 -10.31 13.09
CA ASP A 101 15.64 -9.88 14.37
C ASP A 101 16.32 -8.54 14.13
N ARG A 102 15.70 -7.45 14.60
CA ARG A 102 16.32 -6.14 14.51
C ARG A 102 17.46 -6.17 15.50
N GLY A 103 18.63 -6.61 15.03
CA GLY A 103 19.87 -6.50 15.79
C GLY A 103 19.92 -5.12 16.43
N SER A 104 20.22 -5.10 17.74
CA SER A 104 20.23 -3.89 18.55
C SER A 104 20.95 -2.75 17.83
N PRO A 105 20.46 -1.50 17.92
CA PRO A 105 21.12 -0.36 17.31
C PRO A 105 22.60 -0.34 17.73
N PRO A 106 23.54 -0.04 16.82
CA PRO A 106 24.94 0.14 17.20
C PRO A 106 25.03 1.23 18.28
N LYS A 107 25.81 0.93 19.33
CA LYS A 107 26.08 1.81 20.47
C LYS A 107 26.76 3.12 20.04
#